data_AF-A0A939BUF1-F1
#
_entry.id   AF-A0A939BUF1-F1
#
_cell.length_a   1.000
_cell.length_b   1.000
_cell.length_c   1.000
_cell.angle_alpha   90.00
_cell.angle_beta   90.00
_cell.angle_gamma   90.00
#
_symmetry.space_group_name_H-M   'P 1'
#
loop_
_entity.id
_entity.type
_entity.pdbx_description
1 polymer ?
#
loop_
_entity_poly.entity_id
_entity_poly.type
_entity_poly.pdbx_seq_one_letter_code
_entity_poly.pdbx_strand_id
1 'polypeptide(L)'
;MHYYGNETIMSLEQVLRLKPNEVRILEWVRTYEYLENQYGLDDPVNEFLEIKCVAEGVLVRKNRITEFPEYECLEERLLADAEEALAILQEWATEILQRLASE
;
A
#
# COMPACT_ATOMS: atom_id res chain seq x y z
N MET A 1 22.63 -15.73 -0.13
CA MET A 1 21.66 -15.29 -1.16
C MET A 1 20.55 -14.57 -0.44
N HIS A 2 20.52 -13.24 -0.49
CA HIS A 2 19.37 -12.47 -0.02
C HIS A 2 18.32 -12.54 -1.13
N TYR A 3 17.31 -13.40 -0.97
CA TYR A 3 16.11 -13.31 -1.79
C TYR A 3 15.44 -11.99 -1.39
N TYR A 4 15.68 -10.92 -2.13
CA TYR A 4 14.79 -9.78 -2.09
C TYR A 4 13.47 -10.31 -2.65
N GLY A 5 12.49 -10.57 -1.78
CA GLY A 5 11.13 -10.89 -2.23
C GLY A 5 10.75 -9.84 -3.27
N ASN A 6 10.29 -10.29 -4.44
CA ASN A 6 9.98 -9.39 -5.54
C ASN A 6 8.87 -8.45 -5.06
N GLU A 7 9.22 -7.18 -4.86
CA GLU A 7 8.26 -6.13 -4.54
C GLU A 7 7.19 -6.10 -5.64
N THR A 8 5.95 -6.32 -5.24
CA THR A 8 4.81 -6.25 -6.16
C THR A 8 4.16 -4.89 -6.02
N ILE A 9 4.17 -4.12 -7.10
CA ILE A 9 3.51 -2.81 -7.15
C ILE A 9 2.10 -3.00 -7.75
N MET A 10 1.10 -2.40 -7.12
CA MET A 10 -0.28 -2.41 -7.61
C MET A 10 -1.02 -1.10 -7.27
N SER A 11 -2.18 -0.87 -7.87
CA SER A 11 -3.03 0.28 -7.56
C SER A 11 -3.75 0.12 -6.21
N LEU A 12 -4.25 1.23 -5.65
CA LEU A 12 -5.09 1.21 -4.45
C LEU A 12 -6.36 0.36 -4.68
N GLU A 13 -6.94 0.43 -5.88
CA GLU A 13 -8.11 -0.38 -6.25
C GLU A 13 -7.80 -1.88 -6.30
N GLN A 14 -6.59 -2.25 -6.74
CA GLN A 14 -6.15 -3.65 -6.75
C GLN A 14 -5.99 -4.19 -5.32
N VAL A 15 -5.50 -3.37 -4.39
CA VAL A 15 -5.41 -3.74 -2.96
C VAL A 15 -6.78 -4.06 -2.36
N LEU A 16 -7.84 -3.32 -2.73
CA LEU A 16 -9.20 -3.59 -2.25
C LEU A 16 -9.73 -4.97 -2.66
N ARG A 17 -9.13 -5.61 -3.68
CA ARG A 17 -9.52 -6.94 -4.17
C ARG A 17 -8.57 -8.04 -3.74
N LEU A 18 -7.43 -7.67 -3.16
CA LEU A 18 -6.42 -8.60 -2.70
C LEU A 18 -6.99 -9.51 -1.61
N LYS A 19 -6.55 -10.77 -1.59
CA LYS A 19 -6.94 -11.76 -0.59
C LYS A 19 -5.77 -12.12 0.34
N PRO A 20 -6.04 -12.56 1.58
CA PRO A 20 -4.99 -12.90 2.54
C PRO A 20 -4.01 -13.99 2.06
N ASN A 21 -4.45 -14.92 1.21
CA ASN A 21 -3.58 -15.94 0.62
C ASN A 21 -2.64 -15.36 -0.46
N GLU A 22 -3.09 -14.33 -1.18
CA GLU A 22 -2.25 -13.63 -2.17
C GLU A 22 -1.15 -12.83 -1.48
N VAL A 23 -1.44 -12.19 -0.33
CA VAL A 23 -0.43 -11.51 0.49
C VAL A 23 0.69 -12.47 0.90
N ARG A 24 0.34 -13.69 1.33
CA ARG A 24 1.30 -14.73 1.70
C ARG A 24 2.15 -15.23 0.54
N ILE A 25 1.62 -15.20 -0.68
CA ILE A 25 2.33 -15.63 -1.89
C ILE A 25 3.24 -14.52 -2.42
N LEU A 26 2.76 -13.28 -2.41
CA LEU A 26 3.48 -12.12 -2.91
C LEU A 26 4.56 -11.65 -1.92
N GLU A 27 4.36 -11.89 -0.62
CA GLU A 27 5.23 -11.56 0.51
C GLU A 27 5.50 -10.06 0.73
N TRP A 28 5.48 -9.24 -0.33
CA TRP A 28 5.69 -7.81 -0.26
C TRP A 28 4.92 -7.10 -1.38
N VAL A 29 3.96 -6.29 -0.96
CA VAL A 29 3.15 -5.46 -1.85
C VAL A 29 3.30 -3.99 -1.46
N ARG A 30 3.42 -3.12 -2.46
CA ARG A 30 3.28 -1.67 -2.31
C ARG A 30 2.25 -1.11 -3.27
N THR A 31 1.63 0.00 -2.88
CA THR A 31 0.81 0.77 -3.80
C THR A 31 1.63 1.86 -4.47
N TYR A 32 1.35 2.14 -5.73
CA TYR A 32 1.75 3.41 -6.36
C TYR A 32 0.64 3.78 -7.33
N GLU A 33 0.17 5.02 -7.24
CA GLU A 33 -0.95 5.50 -8.03
C GLU A 33 -0.60 6.86 -8.64
N TYR A 34 -0.97 6.99 -9.91
CA TYR A 34 -1.09 8.26 -10.60
C TYR A 34 -2.57 8.39 -10.99
N LEU A 35 -3.23 9.48 -10.58
CA LEU A 35 -4.63 9.70 -10.90
C LEU A 35 -4.77 10.80 -11.94
N GLU A 36 -5.52 10.53 -13.00
CA GLU A 36 -5.83 11.53 -14.02
C GLU A 36 -6.72 12.64 -13.42
N ASN A 37 -6.22 13.87 -13.42
CA ASN A 37 -6.92 15.04 -12.92
C ASN A 37 -7.91 15.61 -13.94
N GLN A 38 -8.65 16.67 -13.55
CA GLN A 38 -9.64 17.35 -14.41
C GLN A 38 -9.11 17.90 -15.74
N TYR A 39 -7.78 17.96 -15.91
CA TYR A 39 -7.10 18.42 -17.11
C TYR A 39 -6.54 17.27 -17.97
N GLY A 40 -6.82 16.02 -17.60
CA GLY A 40 -6.30 14.84 -18.28
C GLY A 40 -4.82 14.57 -18.00
N LEU A 41 -4.32 15.05 -16.85
CA LEU A 41 -2.93 14.87 -16.43
C LEU A 41 -2.86 13.97 -15.20
N ASP A 42 -1.90 13.05 -15.20
CA ASP A 42 -1.62 12.16 -14.08
C ASP A 42 -1.03 12.93 -12.89
N ASP A 43 -1.85 13.23 -11.87
CA ASP A 43 -1.40 13.77 -10.60
C ASP A 43 -0.92 12.64 -9.67
N PRO A 44 0.28 12.77 -9.07
CA PRO A 44 0.81 11.75 -8.20
C PRO A 44 -0.01 11.68 -6.90
N VAL A 45 -0.41 10.47 -6.52
CA VAL A 45 -0.92 10.25 -5.17
C VAL A 45 0.27 10.24 -4.22
N ASN A 46 0.35 11.28 -3.37
CA ASN A 46 1.47 11.46 -2.44
C ASN A 46 1.46 10.45 -1.28
N GLU A 47 0.50 9.54 -1.20
CA GLU A 47 0.45 8.49 -0.17
C GLU A 47 0.55 7.12 -0.81
N PHE A 48 1.35 6.24 -0.20
CA PHE A 48 1.42 4.84 -0.61
C PHE A 48 1.39 3.92 0.59
N LEU A 49 0.83 2.74 0.36
CA LEU A 49 0.67 1.69 1.34
C LEU A 49 1.67 0.57 1.08
N GLU A 50 2.10 -0.09 2.14
CA GLU A 50 2.97 -1.26 2.09
C GLU A 50 2.35 -2.36 2.97
N ILE A 51 2.36 -3.59 2.48
CA ILE A 51 2.13 -4.80 3.29
C ILE A 51 3.26 -5.79 3.03
N LYS A 52 3.85 -6.32 4.09
CA LYS A 52 5.04 -7.16 4.01
C LYS A 52 5.03 -8.26 5.06
N CYS A 53 5.20 -9.50 4.61
CA CYS A 53 5.46 -10.62 5.49
C CYS A 53 6.91 -10.53 6.02
N VAL A 54 7.04 -10.54 7.35
CA VAL A 54 8.31 -10.56 8.08
C VAL A 54 8.34 -11.76 9.03
N ALA A 55 9.48 -12.04 9.66
CA ALA A 55 9.61 -13.21 10.52
C ALA A 55 8.67 -13.15 11.74
N GLU A 56 8.38 -11.93 12.21
CA GLU A 56 7.59 -11.64 13.40
C GLU A 56 6.08 -11.51 13.13
N GLY A 57 5.65 -11.49 11.85
CA GLY A 57 4.25 -11.27 11.49
C GLY A 57 4.08 -10.60 10.13
N VAL A 58 3.03 -9.80 9.98
CA VAL A 58 2.75 -9.04 8.76
C VAL A 58 2.77 -7.55 9.08
N LEU A 59 3.75 -6.86 8.50
CA LEU A 59 3.95 -5.43 8.65
C LEU A 59 3.09 -4.68 7.62
N VAL A 60 2.35 -3.67 8.07
CA VAL A 60 1.69 -2.70 7.19
C VAL A 60 2.16 -1.29 7.49
N ARG A 61 2.33 -0.49 6.44
CA ARG A 61 2.71 0.92 6.55
C ARG A 61 1.87 1.80 5.66
N LYS A 62 1.57 2.99 6.18
CA LYS A 62 1.06 4.13 5.44
C LYS A 62 2.19 5.15 5.35
N ASN A 63 2.60 5.48 4.13
CA ASN A 63 3.70 6.38 3.86
C ASN A 63 3.21 7.59 3.07
N ARG A 64 3.92 8.72 3.22
CA ARG A 64 3.69 9.92 2.42
C ARG A 64 4.99 10.36 1.76
N ILE A 65 4.95 10.51 0.44
CA ILE A 65 6.03 11.09 -0.36
C ILE A 65 6.13 12.57 -0.02
N THR A 66 7.30 13.00 0.46
CA THR A 66 7.60 14.40 0.75
C THR A 66 8.28 15.05 -0.45
N GLU A 67 9.29 14.38 -0.98
CA GLU A 67 10.05 14.78 -2.17
C GLU A 67 10.64 13.53 -2.79
N PHE A 68 10.04 13.00 -3.86
CA PHE A 68 10.48 11.70 -4.42
C PHE A 68 12.00 11.66 -4.68
N PRO A 69 12.73 10.65 -4.16
CA PRO A 69 12.24 9.39 -3.58
C PRO A 69 12.06 9.40 -2.04
N GLU A 70 12.18 10.56 -1.38
CA GLU A 70 11.98 10.73 0.06
C GLU A 70 10.51 10.63 0.47
N TYR A 71 10.28 9.97 1.60
CA TYR A 71 8.96 9.79 2.20
C TYR A 71 9.06 9.69 3.71
N GLU A 72 7.95 9.99 4.39
CA GLU A 72 7.76 9.76 5.82
C GLU A 72 6.81 8.59 6.05
N CYS A 73 7.08 7.80 7.08
CA CYS A 73 6.14 6.78 7.55
C CYS A 73 5.12 7.46 8.47
N LEU A 74 3.88 7.58 8.01
CA LEU A 74 2.79 8.18 8.78
C LEU A 74 2.29 7.22 9.86
N GLU A 75 2.16 5.95 9.51
CA GLU A 75 1.67 4.92 10.41
C GLU A 75 2.27 3.56 10.08
N GLU A 76 2.61 2.80 11.12
CA GLU A 76 3.17 1.45 11.01
C GLU A 76 2.45 0.54 12.01
N ARG A 77 2.07 -0.66 11.57
CA ARG A 77 1.52 -1.70 12.43
C ARG A 77 2.10 -3.05 12.07
N LEU A 78 2.44 -3.85 13.10
CA LEU A 78 2.82 -5.25 12.96
C LEU A 78 1.68 -6.12 13.48
N LEU A 79 1.16 -6.98 12.62
CA LEU A 79 0.01 -7.84 12.91
C LEU A 79 0.44 -9.30 12.92
N ALA A 80 -0.37 -10.14 13.58
CA ALA A 80 -0.06 -11.56 13.70
C ALA A 80 -0.22 -12.31 12.37
N ASP A 81 -1.18 -11.92 11.54
CA ASP A 81 -1.51 -12.60 10.30
C ASP A 81 -1.88 -11.66 9.14
N ALA A 82 -2.06 -12.26 7.97
CA ALA A 82 -2.36 -11.53 6.75
C ALA A 82 -3.81 -11.04 6.70
N GLU A 83 -4.72 -11.66 7.44
CA GLU A 83 -6.13 -11.28 7.51
C GLU A 83 -6.29 -9.94 8.22
N GLU A 84 -5.70 -9.80 9.42
CA GLU A 84 -5.72 -8.56 10.19
C GLU A 84 -4.96 -7.43 9.47
N ALA A 85 -3.78 -7.74 8.94
CA ALA A 85 -2.97 -6.78 8.20
C ALA A 85 -3.69 -6.27 6.95
N LEU A 86 -4.28 -7.17 6.17
CA LEU A 86 -4.96 -6.80 4.94
C LEU A 86 -6.22 -5.98 5.19
N ALA A 87 -6.97 -6.26 6.26
CA ALA A 87 -8.13 -5.46 6.63
C ALA A 87 -7.74 -3.99 6.89
N ILE A 88 -6.64 -3.77 7.63
CA ILE A 88 -6.10 -2.41 7.89
C ILE A 88 -5.64 -1.76 6.59
N LEU A 89 -4.93 -2.51 5.75
CA LEU A 89 -4.45 -2.01 4.46
C LEU A 89 -5.61 -1.56 3.55
N GLN A 90 -6.69 -2.33 3.52
CA GLN A 90 -7.90 -2.04 2.73
C GLN A 90 -8.70 -0.86 3.30
N GLU A 91 -8.74 -0.72 4.62
CA GLU A 91 -9.30 0.47 5.28
C GLU A 91 -8.55 1.73 4.84
N TRP A 92 -7.23 1.75 4.94
CA TRP A 92 -6.41 2.89 4.49
C TRP A 92 -6.54 3.15 2.99
N ALA A 93 -6.59 2.10 2.16
CA ALA A 93 -6.78 2.27 0.72
C ALA A 93 -8.13 2.93 0.42
N THR A 94 -9.18 2.54 1.14
CA THR A 94 -10.52 3.13 1.02
C THR A 94 -10.52 4.60 1.44
N GLU A 95 -9.89 4.94 2.57
CA GLU A 95 -9.75 6.32 3.03
C GLU A 95 -9.07 7.22 1.99
N ILE A 96 -7.96 6.74 1.42
CA ILE A 96 -7.18 7.49 0.42
C ILE A 96 -8.04 7.73 -0.82
N LEU A 97 -8.67 6.68 -1.36
CA LEU A 97 -9.53 6.79 -2.54
C LEU A 97 -10.73 7.72 -2.31
N GLN A 98 -11.37 7.68 -1.14
CA GLN A 98 -12.48 8.56 -0.81
C GLN A 98 -12.06 10.03 -0.72
N ARG A 99 -10.89 10.30 -0.14
CA ARG A 99 -10.33 11.66 -0.07
C ARG A 99 -10.05 12.20 -1.47
N LEU A 100 -9.41 11.39 -2.31
CA LEU A 100 -9.07 11.75 -3.70
C LEU A 100 -10.32 11.95 -4.56
N ALA A 101 -11.40 11.18 -4.33
CA ALA A 101 -12.67 11.38 -5.03
C ALA A 101 -13.45 12.63 -4.59
N SER A 102 -13.04 13.27 -3.49
CA SER A 102 -13.66 14.48 -2.95
C SER A 102 -12.91 15.77 -3.34
N GLU A 103 -11.74 15.64 -3.96
CA GLU A 103 -10.89 16.72 -4.46
C GLU A 103 -11.18 17.03 -5.94
#